data_AF-Q1Q4V2-F1
#
_entry.id   AF-Q1Q4V2-F1
#
_cell.length_a   1.000
_cell.length_b   1.000
_cell.length_c   1.000
_cell.angle_alpha   90.00
_cell.angle_beta   90.00
_cell.angle_gamma   90.00
#
_symmetry.space_group_name_H-M   'P 1'
#
loop_
_entity.id
_entity.type
_entity.pdbx_description
1 polymer ?
#
loop_
_entity_poly.entity_id
_entity_poly.type
_entity_poly.pdbx_seq_one_letter_code
_entity_poly.pdbx_strand_id
1 'polypeptide(L)'
;MKFSDLELSADILKALDKMGYNEMTPIQEATYPIIFAGHDLCALAETGSGKTAACAIPLIQKVDPSLDAIQGLVIVPTRELCMQYVEEIRKIAAKTDVIPYAVYGGFDRAAQIARVKQTVHILVATPGRLIDLLYEGILSFARIKCVILDEADELLKVGFLEDIEFILSCIRHKHQTLLFSATMPDDIKKLTQDCLHEPQYISLVTKRSAPESIEHYFSYVNPKQKHEELVKYLKGEEVNQALIFCNARHMVDSLFRLLRKDFHDIEYMHAGLAQDKRSSIIRRFRSQKIRYLIASDVAGRGLDFSHVSHVINWDMPRDGEQYTHRTGRAGRMGRKGIAFTLVAKKDLSLLSKVISSRKISPCWIGKNPFNEEARSRQRIPRKKINTPSPAPLQDRKIPEKESEGQG
;
A
#
# COMPACT_ATOMS: atom_id res chain seq x y z
N MET A 1 -12.59 0.83 -18.82
CA MET A 1 -12.36 -0.37 -19.64
C MET A 1 -12.49 -1.59 -18.75
N LYS A 2 -13.17 -2.65 -19.20
CA LYS A 2 -13.30 -3.88 -18.42
C LYS A 2 -12.18 -4.85 -18.78
N PHE A 3 -11.80 -5.70 -17.83
CA PHE A 3 -10.85 -6.79 -18.12
C PHE A 3 -11.41 -7.79 -19.14
N SER A 4 -12.74 -7.94 -19.20
CA SER A 4 -13.43 -8.77 -20.20
C SER A 4 -13.25 -8.29 -21.64
N ASP A 5 -12.84 -7.04 -21.83
CA ASP A 5 -12.61 -6.45 -23.15
C ASP A 5 -11.20 -6.77 -23.68
N LEU A 6 -10.35 -7.41 -22.87
CA LEU A 6 -8.98 -7.79 -23.20
C LEU A 6 -8.90 -9.24 -23.66
N GLU A 7 -7.92 -9.54 -24.52
CA GLU A 7 -7.59 -10.91 -24.94
C GLU A 7 -6.80 -11.68 -23.85
N LEU A 8 -7.44 -11.87 -22.71
CA LEU A 8 -6.91 -12.68 -21.59
C LEU A 8 -7.47 -14.10 -21.62
N SER A 9 -6.71 -15.05 -21.08
CA SER A 9 -7.19 -16.42 -20.93
C SER A 9 -8.42 -16.49 -20.02
N ALA A 10 -9.31 -17.44 -20.30
CA ALA A 10 -10.54 -17.62 -19.53
C ALA A 10 -10.27 -17.88 -18.04
N ASP A 11 -9.15 -18.52 -17.72
CA ASP A 11 -8.74 -18.82 -16.35
C ASP A 11 -8.30 -17.57 -15.59
N ILE A 12 -7.55 -16.67 -16.23
CA ILE A 12 -7.20 -15.37 -15.66
C ILE A 12 -8.47 -14.53 -15.47
N LEU A 13 -9.36 -14.44 -16.47
CA LEU A 13 -10.61 -13.67 -16.36
C LEU A 13 -11.48 -14.15 -15.19
N LYS A 14 -11.64 -15.48 -15.01
CA LYS A 14 -12.38 -16.05 -13.86
C LYS A 14 -11.71 -15.72 -12.52
N ALA A 15 -10.39 -15.70 -12.46
CA ALA A 15 -9.66 -15.34 -11.25
C ALA A 15 -9.87 -13.85 -10.91
N LEU A 16 -9.80 -12.96 -11.90
CA LEU A 16 -10.04 -11.53 -11.75
C LEU A 16 -11.47 -11.23 -11.29
N ASP A 17 -12.48 -11.89 -11.86
CA ASP A 17 -13.87 -11.77 -11.43
C ASP A 17 -14.05 -12.17 -9.96
N LYS A 18 -13.46 -13.30 -9.55
CA LYS A 18 -13.46 -13.74 -8.13
C LYS A 18 -12.75 -12.75 -7.19
N MET A 19 -11.75 -12.04 -7.68
CA MET A 19 -11.06 -10.98 -6.94
C MET A 19 -11.88 -9.67 -6.87
N GLY A 20 -12.98 -9.58 -7.63
CA GLY A 20 -13.80 -8.37 -7.74
C GLY A 20 -13.21 -7.31 -8.68
N TYR A 21 -12.32 -7.71 -9.59
CA TYR A 21 -11.68 -6.81 -10.56
C TYR A 21 -12.60 -6.66 -11.77
N ASN A 22 -13.63 -5.83 -11.61
CA ASN A 22 -14.64 -5.59 -12.65
C ASN A 22 -14.19 -4.56 -13.69
N GLU A 23 -13.47 -3.53 -13.23
CA GLU A 23 -13.02 -2.40 -14.06
C GLU A 23 -11.53 -2.17 -13.84
N MET A 24 -10.84 -1.78 -14.91
CA MET A 24 -9.43 -1.44 -14.87
C MET A 24 -9.23 -0.07 -14.22
N THR A 25 -8.17 0.06 -13.42
CA THR A 25 -7.73 1.36 -12.92
C THR A 25 -7.02 2.16 -14.04
N PRO A 26 -6.89 3.50 -13.93
CA PRO A 26 -6.25 4.30 -14.97
C PRO A 26 -4.84 3.85 -15.33
N ILE A 27 -4.05 3.38 -14.36
CA ILE A 27 -2.71 2.83 -14.63
C ILE A 27 -2.78 1.52 -15.39
N GLN A 28 -3.73 0.64 -15.08
CA GLN A 28 -3.90 -0.62 -15.78
C GLN A 28 -4.30 -0.38 -17.24
N GLU A 29 -5.25 0.53 -17.49
CA GLU A 29 -5.69 0.89 -18.85
C GLU A 29 -4.55 1.47 -19.68
N ALA A 30 -3.79 2.39 -19.09
CA ALA A 30 -2.70 3.05 -19.80
C ALA A 30 -1.55 2.07 -20.12
N THR A 31 -1.20 1.17 -19.20
CA THR A 31 -0.01 0.32 -19.35
C THR A 31 -0.28 -1.00 -20.07
N TYR A 32 -1.47 -1.59 -19.94
CA TYR A 32 -1.77 -2.91 -20.51
C TYR A 32 -1.42 -3.06 -22.00
N PRO A 33 -1.85 -2.18 -22.93
CA PRO A 33 -1.57 -2.37 -24.36
C PRO A 33 -0.07 -2.34 -24.67
N ILE A 34 0.68 -1.48 -23.99
CA ILE A 34 2.14 -1.35 -24.14
C ILE A 34 2.84 -2.61 -23.63
N ILE A 35 2.48 -3.07 -22.44
CA ILE A 35 3.09 -4.25 -21.83
C ILE A 35 2.77 -5.48 -22.67
N PHE A 36 1.52 -5.62 -23.11
CA PHE A 36 1.07 -6.73 -23.94
C PHE A 36 1.83 -6.78 -25.27
N ALA A 37 2.01 -5.64 -25.95
CA ALA A 37 2.79 -5.53 -27.18
C ALA A 37 4.29 -5.84 -27.01
N GLY A 38 4.80 -5.87 -25.77
CA GLY A 38 6.19 -6.24 -25.48
C GLY A 38 7.17 -5.08 -25.47
N HIS A 39 6.69 -3.84 -25.42
CA HIS A 39 7.55 -2.66 -25.28
C HIS A 39 8.02 -2.48 -23.83
N ASP A 40 9.23 -1.97 -23.67
CA ASP A 40 9.69 -1.49 -22.37
C ASP A 40 8.86 -0.30 -21.92
N LEU A 41 8.76 -0.11 -20.61
CA LEU A 41 7.86 0.87 -20.01
C LEU A 41 8.51 1.50 -18.79
N CYS A 42 8.46 2.83 -18.73
CA CYS A 42 8.68 3.59 -17.50
C CYS A 42 7.36 4.25 -17.10
N ALA A 43 6.76 3.78 -16.00
CA ALA A 43 5.45 4.21 -15.54
C ALA A 43 5.53 4.84 -14.15
N LEU A 44 5.09 6.11 -14.08
CA LEU A 44 4.97 6.86 -12.83
C LEU A 44 3.52 6.84 -12.36
N ALA A 45 3.29 6.25 -11.18
CA ALA A 45 1.98 6.27 -10.52
C ALA A 45 2.10 6.07 -9.01
N GLU A 46 1.13 6.60 -8.27
CA GLU A 46 1.09 6.54 -6.81
C GLU A 46 0.91 5.10 -6.29
N THR A 47 1.37 4.83 -5.06
CA THR A 47 1.15 3.53 -4.40
C THR A 47 -0.35 3.28 -4.20
N GLY A 48 -0.82 2.08 -4.54
CA GLY A 48 -2.23 1.71 -4.42
C GLY A 48 -3.09 2.08 -5.63
N SER A 49 -2.49 2.62 -6.71
CA SER A 49 -3.16 2.85 -8.00
C SER A 49 -3.46 1.56 -8.79
N GLY A 50 -2.98 0.40 -8.33
CA GLY A 50 -3.17 -0.89 -9.00
C GLY A 50 -1.98 -1.35 -9.86
N LYS A 51 -0.78 -0.74 -9.68
CA LYS A 51 0.47 -1.08 -10.40
C LYS A 51 0.78 -2.58 -10.42
N THR A 52 0.70 -3.25 -9.26
CA THR A 52 1.01 -4.68 -9.13
C THR A 52 0.17 -5.53 -10.10
N ALA A 53 -1.13 -5.29 -10.18
CA ALA A 53 -1.99 -6.00 -11.13
C ALA A 53 -1.74 -5.56 -12.58
N ALA A 54 -1.42 -4.28 -12.80
CA ALA A 54 -1.13 -3.73 -14.12
C ALA A 54 0.03 -4.45 -14.83
N CYS A 55 1.03 -4.92 -14.07
CA CYS A 55 2.14 -5.68 -14.61
C CYS A 55 2.04 -7.20 -14.37
N ALA A 56 1.44 -7.66 -13.28
CA ALA A 56 1.29 -9.09 -13.01
C ALA A 56 0.35 -9.79 -14.01
N ILE A 57 -0.77 -9.16 -14.38
CA ILE A 57 -1.75 -9.76 -15.33
C ILE A 57 -1.10 -10.07 -16.69
N PRO A 58 -0.49 -9.11 -17.40
CA PRO A 58 0.15 -9.41 -18.68
C PRO A 58 1.37 -10.33 -18.54
N LEU A 59 2.08 -10.30 -17.41
CA LEU A 59 3.17 -11.25 -17.15
C LEU A 59 2.64 -12.69 -17.07
N ILE A 60 1.61 -12.95 -16.26
CA ILE A 60 1.02 -14.28 -16.09
C ILE A 60 0.46 -14.79 -17.42
N GLN A 61 -0.17 -13.93 -18.22
CA GLN A 61 -0.68 -14.27 -19.55
C GLN A 61 0.42 -14.73 -20.52
N LYS A 62 1.64 -14.18 -20.41
CA LYS A 62 2.78 -14.49 -21.31
C LYS A 62 3.63 -15.67 -20.86
N VAL A 63 3.53 -16.07 -19.59
CA VAL A 63 4.30 -17.19 -19.04
C VAL A 63 3.76 -18.50 -19.60
N ASP A 64 4.66 -19.36 -20.06
CA ASP A 64 4.35 -20.73 -20.47
C ASP A 64 4.57 -21.69 -19.30
N PRO A 65 3.51 -22.20 -18.64
CA PRO A 65 3.67 -23.05 -17.47
C PRO A 65 4.17 -24.47 -17.78
N SER A 66 4.28 -24.85 -19.06
CA SER A 66 4.87 -26.14 -19.45
C SER A 66 6.40 -26.15 -19.38
N LEU A 67 7.02 -24.97 -19.32
CA LEU A 67 8.47 -24.81 -19.24
C LEU A 67 8.91 -24.69 -17.79
N ASP A 68 9.69 -25.67 -17.31
CA ASP A 68 10.32 -25.66 -15.99
C ASP A 68 11.48 -24.65 -15.93
N ALA A 69 11.14 -23.37 -15.98
CA ALA A 69 12.09 -22.27 -15.98
C ALA A 69 11.45 -20.95 -15.50
N ILE A 70 12.29 -20.12 -14.88
CA ILE A 70 11.93 -18.75 -14.51
C ILE A 70 11.82 -17.91 -15.79
N GLN A 71 10.62 -17.40 -16.05
CA GLN A 71 10.29 -16.60 -17.22
C GLN A 71 9.97 -15.14 -16.87
N GLY A 72 9.53 -14.88 -15.63
CA GLY A 72 9.32 -13.55 -15.10
C GLY A 72 10.20 -13.28 -13.89
N LEU A 73 10.83 -12.11 -13.83
CA LEU A 73 11.57 -11.63 -12.67
C LEU A 73 10.96 -10.32 -12.17
N VAL A 74 10.63 -10.24 -10.89
CA VAL A 74 10.13 -9.03 -10.25
C VAL A 74 11.09 -8.65 -9.13
N ILE A 75 11.65 -7.44 -9.20
CA ILE A 75 12.58 -6.91 -8.23
C ILE A 75 11.87 -5.83 -7.41
N VAL A 76 11.90 -5.98 -6.09
CA VAL A 76 11.20 -5.10 -5.14
C VAL A 76 12.11 -4.74 -3.95
N PRO A 77 11.93 -3.56 -3.34
CA PRO A 77 12.84 -3.05 -2.30
C PRO A 77 12.73 -3.78 -0.95
N THR A 78 11.61 -4.43 -0.67
CA THR A 78 11.33 -4.99 0.66
C THR A 78 10.81 -6.42 0.59
N ARG A 79 11.09 -7.17 1.66
CA ARG A 79 10.61 -8.56 1.84
C ARG A 79 9.09 -8.60 1.90
N GLU A 80 8.50 -7.58 2.50
CA GLU A 80 7.06 -7.44 2.65
C GLU A 80 6.40 -7.30 1.29
N LEU A 81 6.93 -6.41 0.45
CA LEU A 81 6.42 -6.25 -0.91
C LEU A 81 6.63 -7.53 -1.72
N CYS A 82 7.76 -8.22 -1.57
CA CYS A 82 8.00 -9.54 -2.15
C CYS A 82 6.86 -10.53 -1.88
N MET A 83 6.49 -10.67 -0.60
CA MET A 83 5.42 -11.58 -0.18
C MET A 83 4.05 -11.14 -0.72
N GLN A 84 3.77 -9.84 -0.72
CA GLN A 84 2.50 -9.32 -1.24
C GLN A 84 2.36 -9.52 -2.74
N TYR A 85 3.44 -9.29 -3.48
CA TYR A 85 3.47 -9.48 -4.92
C TYR A 85 3.23 -10.94 -5.29
N VAL A 86 3.86 -11.89 -4.58
CA VAL A 86 3.60 -13.32 -4.77
C VAL A 86 2.17 -13.71 -4.41
N GLU A 87 1.62 -13.17 -3.32
CA GLU A 87 0.22 -13.42 -2.95
C GLU A 87 -0.74 -12.93 -4.04
N GLU A 88 -0.48 -11.75 -4.61
CA GLU A 88 -1.27 -11.18 -5.68
C GLU A 88 -1.17 -12.01 -6.96
N ILE A 89 0.05 -12.38 -7.39
CA ILE A 89 0.25 -13.28 -8.54
C ILE A 89 -0.49 -14.59 -8.32
N ARG A 90 -0.43 -15.19 -7.12
CA ARG A 90 -1.15 -16.44 -6.81
C ARG A 90 -2.67 -16.31 -6.95
N LYS A 91 -3.23 -15.16 -6.59
CA LYS A 91 -4.67 -14.92 -6.75
C LYS A 91 -5.04 -14.80 -8.22
N ILE A 92 -4.28 -14.04 -9.00
CA ILE A 92 -4.51 -13.85 -10.44
C ILE A 92 -4.29 -15.16 -11.20
N ALA A 93 -3.26 -15.92 -10.83
CA ALA A 93 -2.90 -17.22 -11.41
C ALA A 93 -3.64 -18.41 -10.77
N ALA A 94 -4.67 -18.19 -9.93
CA ALA A 94 -5.29 -19.26 -9.13
C ALA A 94 -5.94 -20.39 -9.96
N LYS A 95 -6.14 -20.15 -11.26
CA LYS A 95 -6.71 -21.09 -12.24
C LYS A 95 -5.72 -21.48 -13.34
N THR A 96 -4.46 -21.09 -13.22
CA THR A 96 -3.40 -21.44 -14.16
C THR A 96 -2.34 -22.30 -13.47
N ASP A 97 -1.45 -22.89 -14.25
CA ASP A 97 -0.30 -23.65 -13.73
C ASP A 97 0.94 -22.74 -13.50
N VAL A 98 0.75 -21.42 -13.43
CA VAL A 98 1.83 -20.46 -13.19
C VAL A 98 2.22 -20.47 -11.71
N ILE A 99 3.50 -20.71 -11.42
CA ILE A 99 3.99 -20.90 -10.06
C ILE A 99 4.89 -19.71 -9.68
N PRO A 100 4.41 -18.79 -8.83
CA PRO A 100 5.23 -17.71 -8.30
C PRO A 100 5.96 -18.11 -7.00
N TYR A 101 7.18 -17.62 -6.83
CA TYR A 101 7.94 -17.77 -5.59
C TYR A 101 8.70 -16.51 -5.20
N ALA A 102 8.86 -16.30 -3.89
CA ALA A 102 9.55 -15.14 -3.33
C ALA A 102 10.91 -15.53 -2.76
N VAL A 103 11.95 -14.77 -3.10
CA VAL A 103 13.31 -14.94 -2.61
C VAL A 103 13.79 -13.64 -1.98
N TYR A 104 14.13 -13.68 -0.70
CA TYR A 104 14.53 -12.48 0.04
C TYR A 104 15.34 -12.80 1.29
N GLY A 105 16.12 -11.83 1.76
CA GLY A 105 17.01 -11.99 2.92
C GLY A 105 16.28 -12.29 4.24
N GLY A 106 17.01 -12.75 5.27
CA GLY A 106 16.51 -12.94 6.64
C GLY A 106 15.35 -13.94 6.81
N PHE A 107 15.18 -14.82 5.83
CA PHE A 107 14.47 -16.08 5.94
C PHE A 107 15.46 -17.23 5.67
N ASP A 108 15.09 -18.43 6.12
CA ASP A 108 15.94 -19.62 5.98
C ASP A 108 16.36 -19.82 4.52
N ARG A 109 17.69 -19.86 4.35
CA ARG A 109 18.31 -19.89 3.03
C ARG A 109 18.14 -21.26 2.39
N ALA A 110 18.34 -22.33 3.18
CA ALA A 110 18.23 -23.70 2.70
C ALA A 110 16.82 -23.99 2.17
N ALA A 111 15.77 -23.54 2.87
CA ALA A 111 14.38 -23.65 2.43
C ALA A 111 14.12 -22.90 1.12
N GLN A 112 14.67 -21.70 0.93
CA GLN A 112 14.52 -20.98 -0.34
C GLN A 112 15.21 -21.69 -1.50
N ILE A 113 16.43 -22.21 -1.28
CA ILE A 113 17.15 -22.99 -2.28
C ILE A 113 16.37 -24.25 -2.65
N ALA A 114 15.90 -25.01 -1.65
CA ALA A 114 15.11 -26.22 -1.88
C ALA A 114 13.85 -25.92 -2.71
N ARG A 115 13.21 -24.76 -2.48
CA ARG A 115 12.00 -24.39 -3.21
C ARG A 115 12.28 -23.85 -4.62
N VAL A 116 13.38 -23.14 -4.83
CA VAL A 116 13.83 -22.65 -6.14
C VAL A 116 14.31 -23.78 -7.06
N LYS A 117 14.80 -24.89 -6.49
CA LYS A 117 15.13 -26.11 -7.23
C LYS A 117 13.91 -26.87 -7.78
N GLN A 118 12.71 -26.53 -7.30
CA GLN A 118 11.46 -26.97 -7.90
C GLN A 118 10.99 -25.94 -8.93
N THR A 119 9.98 -26.29 -9.73
CA THR A 119 9.43 -25.37 -10.72
C THR A 119 8.97 -24.04 -10.13
N VAL A 120 9.48 -22.97 -10.74
CA VAL A 120 9.14 -21.57 -10.48
C VAL A 120 9.10 -20.86 -11.83
N HIS A 121 7.95 -20.30 -12.18
CA HIS A 121 7.74 -19.57 -13.43
C HIS A 121 7.96 -18.06 -13.28
N ILE A 122 7.58 -17.50 -12.11
CA ILE A 122 7.77 -16.09 -11.78
C ILE A 122 8.52 -15.99 -10.46
N LEU A 123 9.71 -15.39 -10.48
CA LEU A 123 10.50 -15.12 -9.28
C LEU A 123 10.30 -13.67 -8.85
N VAL A 124 9.90 -13.47 -7.60
CA VAL A 124 9.85 -12.14 -6.97
C VAL A 124 10.98 -12.06 -5.95
N ALA A 125 11.85 -11.06 -6.03
CA ALA A 125 13.02 -11.02 -5.17
C ALA A 125 13.46 -9.63 -4.71
N THR A 126 14.14 -9.61 -3.55
CA THR A 126 14.94 -8.45 -3.11
C THR A 126 16.37 -8.57 -3.64
N PRO A 127 17.02 -7.48 -4.10
CA PRO A 127 18.31 -7.54 -4.81
C PRO A 127 19.39 -8.38 -4.13
N GLY A 128 19.74 -8.10 -2.87
CA GLY A 128 20.85 -8.81 -2.20
C GLY A 128 20.71 -10.35 -2.19
N ARG A 129 19.54 -10.89 -1.82
CA ARG A 129 19.34 -12.35 -1.83
C ARG A 129 19.31 -12.93 -3.25
N LEU A 130 18.81 -12.17 -4.22
CA LEU A 130 18.81 -12.60 -5.62
C LEU A 130 20.25 -12.76 -6.13
N ILE A 131 21.10 -11.79 -5.82
CA ILE A 131 22.53 -11.77 -6.15
C ILE A 131 23.25 -12.94 -5.47
N ASP A 132 23.00 -13.20 -4.18
CA ASP A 132 23.58 -14.36 -3.47
C ASP A 132 23.31 -15.69 -4.21
N LEU A 133 22.06 -15.89 -4.66
CA LEU A 133 21.68 -17.13 -5.36
C LEU A 133 22.21 -17.19 -6.80
N LEU A 134 22.42 -16.04 -7.44
CA LEU A 134 23.06 -15.96 -8.76
C LEU A 134 24.55 -16.32 -8.69
N TYR A 135 25.29 -15.75 -7.74
CA TYR A 135 26.72 -16.03 -7.58
C TYR A 135 27.00 -17.51 -7.31
N GLU A 136 26.12 -18.19 -6.59
CA GLU A 136 26.24 -19.63 -6.32
C GLU A 136 25.75 -20.53 -7.47
N GLY A 137 25.28 -19.96 -8.59
CA GLY A 137 24.78 -20.71 -9.73
C GLY A 137 23.49 -21.49 -9.45
N ILE A 138 22.74 -21.09 -8.41
CA ILE A 138 21.48 -21.74 -8.02
C ILE A 138 20.33 -21.31 -8.93
N LEU A 139 20.39 -20.06 -9.42
CA LEU A 139 19.41 -19.48 -10.33
C LEU A 139 19.96 -19.41 -11.75
N SER A 140 19.09 -19.70 -12.72
CA SER A 140 19.36 -19.47 -14.14
C SER A 140 18.42 -18.41 -14.69
N PHE A 141 18.99 -17.43 -15.37
CA PHE A 141 18.25 -16.34 -16.03
C PHE A 141 17.99 -16.61 -17.51
N ALA A 142 18.41 -17.77 -18.04
CA ALA A 142 18.42 -18.08 -19.47
C ALA A 142 17.04 -18.03 -20.19
N ARG A 143 15.94 -18.03 -19.44
CA ARG A 143 14.57 -18.02 -19.99
C ARG A 143 13.73 -16.83 -19.53
N ILE A 144 14.32 -15.85 -18.84
CA ILE A 144 13.59 -14.65 -18.41
C ILE A 144 13.17 -13.86 -19.64
N LYS A 145 11.87 -13.64 -19.81
CA LYS A 145 11.30 -12.85 -20.92
C LYS A 145 10.91 -11.44 -20.47
N CYS A 146 10.62 -11.26 -19.18
CA CYS A 146 10.19 -9.98 -18.63
C CYS A 146 10.80 -9.74 -17.24
N VAL A 147 11.33 -8.54 -17.04
CA VAL A 147 11.81 -8.03 -15.76
C VAL A 147 10.94 -6.85 -15.32
N ILE A 148 10.56 -6.83 -14.05
CA ILE A 148 9.78 -5.75 -13.45
C ILE A 148 10.58 -5.15 -12.29
N LEU A 149 10.79 -3.85 -12.30
CA LEU A 149 11.32 -3.06 -11.19
C LEU A 149 10.14 -2.30 -10.57
N ASP A 150 9.62 -2.75 -9.42
CA ASP A 150 8.51 -2.08 -8.72
C ASP A 150 8.99 -1.34 -7.47
N GLU A 151 8.38 -0.19 -7.18
CA GLU A 151 8.87 0.81 -6.23
C GLU A 151 10.36 1.17 -6.49
N ALA A 152 10.70 1.48 -7.75
CA ALA A 152 12.07 1.73 -8.19
C ALA A 152 12.76 2.88 -7.43
N ASP A 153 12.05 3.96 -7.13
CA ASP A 153 12.55 5.05 -6.29
C ASP A 153 12.95 4.59 -4.89
N GLU A 154 12.22 3.64 -4.31
CA GLU A 154 12.56 3.05 -3.02
C GLU A 154 13.73 2.08 -3.11
N LEU A 155 13.86 1.33 -4.21
CA LEU A 155 15.05 0.51 -4.48
C LEU A 155 16.32 1.37 -4.44
N LEU A 156 16.30 2.54 -5.06
CA LEU A 156 17.45 3.46 -5.08
C LEU A 156 17.74 4.08 -3.71
N LYS A 157 16.71 4.46 -2.94
CA LYS A 157 16.90 5.01 -1.58
C LYS A 157 17.57 4.04 -0.62
N VAL A 158 17.40 2.74 -0.83
CA VAL A 158 18.05 1.70 -0.02
C VAL A 158 19.49 1.41 -0.50
N GLY A 159 19.88 1.98 -1.64
CA GLY A 159 21.22 1.84 -2.22
C GLY A 159 21.37 0.68 -3.19
N PHE A 160 20.28 0.17 -3.78
CA PHE A 160 20.31 -0.99 -4.67
C PHE A 160 20.56 -0.67 -6.15
N LEU A 161 21.05 0.54 -6.50
CA LEU A 161 21.28 0.91 -7.90
C LEU A 161 22.25 -0.06 -8.59
N GLU A 162 23.45 -0.19 -8.04
CA GLU A 162 24.52 -1.06 -8.57
C GLU A 162 24.08 -2.53 -8.61
N ASP A 163 23.35 -2.98 -7.58
CA ASP A 163 22.78 -4.32 -7.51
C ASP A 163 21.80 -4.58 -8.67
N ILE A 164 20.94 -3.63 -9.00
CA ILE A 164 19.97 -3.75 -10.11
C ILE A 164 20.69 -3.78 -11.44
N GLU A 165 21.64 -2.87 -11.67
CA GLU A 165 22.46 -2.83 -12.89
C GLU A 165 23.18 -4.18 -13.08
N PHE A 166 23.75 -4.73 -12.01
CA PHE A 166 24.38 -6.06 -12.03
C PHE A 166 23.37 -7.17 -12.37
N ILE A 167 22.21 -7.23 -11.70
CA ILE A 167 21.18 -8.25 -11.96
C ILE A 167 20.74 -8.22 -13.42
N LEU A 168 20.49 -7.03 -13.98
CA LEU A 168 20.07 -6.88 -15.38
C LEU A 168 21.20 -7.25 -16.36
N SER A 169 22.46 -6.92 -16.03
CA SER A 169 23.62 -7.32 -16.85
C SER A 169 23.80 -8.84 -16.96
N CYS A 170 23.25 -9.62 -16.01
CA CYS A 170 23.26 -11.08 -16.05
C CYS A 170 22.28 -11.66 -17.09
N ILE A 171 21.33 -10.87 -17.59
CA ILE A 171 20.32 -11.29 -18.57
C ILE A 171 20.80 -10.91 -19.98
N ARG A 172 21.58 -11.81 -20.60
CA ARG A 172 22.34 -11.53 -21.84
C ARG A 172 21.53 -11.60 -23.14
N HIS A 173 20.24 -11.92 -23.06
CA HIS A 173 19.34 -12.02 -24.21
C HIS A 173 18.24 -10.97 -24.13
N LYS A 174 17.55 -10.75 -25.27
CA LYS A 174 16.46 -9.78 -25.36
C LYS A 174 15.33 -10.15 -24.39
N HIS A 175 14.93 -9.20 -23.57
CA HIS A 175 13.83 -9.28 -22.63
C HIS A 175 13.10 -7.94 -22.61
N GLN A 176 11.88 -7.94 -22.08
CA GLN A 176 11.11 -6.73 -21.80
C GLN A 176 11.40 -6.24 -20.39
N THR A 177 11.62 -4.96 -20.19
CA THR A 177 11.84 -4.34 -18.88
C THR A 177 10.75 -3.32 -18.55
N LEU A 178 10.11 -3.49 -17.40
CA LEU A 178 9.05 -2.62 -16.90
C LEU A 178 9.51 -1.95 -15.61
N LEU A 179 9.59 -0.63 -15.59
CA LEU A 179 9.95 0.16 -14.42
C LEU A 179 8.73 0.92 -13.90
N PHE A 180 8.40 0.70 -12.63
CA PHE A 180 7.32 1.37 -11.92
C PHE A 180 7.88 2.16 -10.74
N SER A 181 7.54 3.45 -10.69
CA SER A 181 8.01 4.34 -9.62
C SER A 181 6.91 5.31 -9.19
N ALA A 182 6.98 5.84 -7.96
CA ALA A 182 6.13 6.95 -7.55
C ALA A 182 6.77 8.30 -7.91
N THR A 183 8.09 8.35 -7.99
CA THR A 183 8.87 9.56 -8.25
C THR A 183 9.91 9.36 -9.36
N MET A 184 10.47 10.46 -9.88
CA MET A 184 11.43 10.44 -10.98
C MET A 184 12.68 11.30 -10.67
N PRO A 185 13.45 10.95 -9.61
CA PRO A 185 14.74 11.57 -9.35
C PRO A 185 15.73 11.24 -10.49
N ASP A 186 16.85 11.97 -10.56
CA ASP A 186 17.83 11.83 -11.65
C ASP A 186 18.42 10.42 -11.72
N ASP A 187 18.58 9.73 -10.58
CA ASP A 187 19.04 8.35 -10.55
C ASP A 187 18.04 7.38 -11.21
N ILE A 188 16.72 7.62 -11.11
CA ILE A 188 15.71 6.80 -11.83
C ILE A 188 15.75 7.11 -13.32
N LYS A 189 15.98 8.37 -13.72
CA LYS A 189 16.14 8.72 -15.14
C LYS A 189 17.36 8.02 -15.72
N LYS A 190 18.48 8.02 -14.99
CA LYS A 190 19.70 7.31 -15.38
C LYS A 190 19.44 5.80 -15.48
N LEU A 191 18.85 5.19 -14.45
CA LEU A 191 18.48 3.78 -14.49
C LEU A 191 17.58 3.45 -15.70
N THR A 192 16.61 4.32 -16.01
CA THR A 192 15.73 4.15 -17.18
C THR A 192 16.51 4.19 -18.48
N GLN A 193 17.46 5.12 -18.63
CA GLN A 193 18.29 5.25 -19.82
C GLN A 193 19.26 4.08 -20.00
N ASP A 194 19.83 3.59 -18.90
CA ASP A 194 20.86 2.55 -18.93
C ASP A 194 20.26 1.14 -19.08
N CYS A 195 19.04 0.92 -18.58
CA CYS A 195 18.47 -0.42 -18.45
C CYS A 195 17.27 -0.72 -19.35
N LEU A 196 16.59 0.27 -19.92
CA LEU A 196 15.42 0.06 -20.79
C LEU A 196 15.75 0.41 -22.24
N HIS A 197 15.10 -0.30 -23.18
CA HIS A 197 15.27 -0.12 -24.60
C HIS A 197 14.04 0.51 -25.25
N GLU A 198 14.17 1.74 -25.78
CA GLU A 198 13.09 2.53 -26.36
C GLU A 198 11.79 2.53 -25.52
N PRO A 199 11.88 2.86 -24.20
CA PRO A 199 10.74 2.70 -23.31
C PRO A 199 9.63 3.70 -23.64
N GLN A 200 8.39 3.22 -23.54
CA GLN A 200 7.24 4.10 -23.48
C GLN A 200 7.16 4.74 -22.10
N TYR A 201 6.80 6.03 -22.05
CA TYR A 201 6.69 6.78 -20.80
C TYR A 201 5.23 7.05 -20.46
N ILE A 202 4.80 6.61 -19.28
CA ILE A 202 3.49 6.93 -18.73
C ILE A 202 3.68 7.70 -17.42
N SER A 203 3.00 8.82 -17.29
CA SER A 203 2.92 9.55 -16.02
C SER A 203 1.48 9.83 -15.66
N LEU A 204 1.00 9.11 -14.66
CA LEU A 204 -0.31 9.34 -14.03
C LEU A 204 -0.17 10.00 -12.65
N VAL A 205 1.05 10.41 -12.30
CA VAL A 205 1.29 11.28 -11.16
C VAL A 205 0.82 12.67 -11.56
N THR A 206 -0.46 12.96 -11.32
CA THR A 206 -0.91 14.35 -11.27
C THR A 206 -0.02 15.09 -10.29
N LYS A 207 0.44 16.31 -10.62
CA LYS A 207 1.07 17.26 -9.67
C LYS A 207 0.04 17.73 -8.61
N ARG A 208 -0.71 16.79 -8.01
CA ARG A 208 -1.68 17.02 -6.96
C ARG A 208 -0.98 16.79 -5.63
N SER A 209 -0.66 17.93 -5.04
CA SER A 209 -0.54 18.21 -3.62
C SER A 209 -1.55 17.41 -2.77
N ALA A 210 -1.12 16.25 -2.26
CA ALA A 210 -1.89 15.30 -1.45
C ALA A 210 -3.11 14.65 -2.17
N PRO A 211 -3.43 13.38 -1.88
CA PRO A 211 -4.64 12.77 -2.42
C PRO A 211 -5.85 13.60 -1.96
N GLU A 212 -6.70 14.07 -2.87
CA GLU A 212 -7.95 14.79 -2.56
C GLU A 212 -8.89 13.99 -1.64
N SER A 213 -8.62 12.69 -1.45
CA SER A 213 -9.35 11.80 -0.54
C SER A 213 -8.88 11.82 0.92
N ILE A 214 -7.80 12.53 1.29
CA ILE A 214 -7.25 12.52 2.65
C ILE A 214 -7.46 13.87 3.37
N GLU A 215 -8.15 13.82 4.51
CA GLU A 215 -8.26 14.97 5.42
C GLU A 215 -7.07 14.99 6.39
N HIS A 216 -6.38 16.13 6.46
CA HIS A 216 -5.17 16.29 7.27
C HIS A 216 -5.45 17.07 8.56
N TYR A 217 -5.42 16.37 9.69
CA TYR A 217 -5.58 16.92 11.03
C TYR A 217 -4.24 17.03 11.75
N PHE A 218 -4.05 18.13 12.49
CA PHE A 218 -2.85 18.40 13.26
C PHE A 218 -3.20 18.79 14.69
N SER A 219 -2.49 18.25 15.68
CA SER A 219 -2.58 18.70 17.07
C SER A 219 -1.22 19.16 17.55
N TYR A 220 -1.12 20.44 17.93
CA TYR A 220 0.09 21.02 18.50
C TYR A 220 0.12 20.79 20.01
N VAL A 221 0.98 19.88 20.45
CA VAL A 221 1.02 19.42 21.85
C VAL A 221 2.43 19.31 22.39
N ASN A 222 2.55 19.50 23.70
CA ASN A 222 3.80 19.20 24.39
C ASN A 222 4.09 17.69 24.27
N PRO A 223 5.35 17.25 24.04
CA PRO A 223 5.70 15.83 24.01
C PRO A 223 5.15 14.99 25.17
N LYS A 224 5.06 15.55 26.39
CA LYS A 224 4.50 14.87 27.56
C LYS A 224 2.98 14.58 27.45
N GLN A 225 2.27 15.36 26.65
CA GLN A 225 0.81 15.28 26.46
C GLN A 225 0.40 14.49 25.23
N LYS A 226 1.35 14.11 24.35
CA LYS A 226 1.05 13.37 23.11
C LYS A 226 0.21 12.11 23.36
N HIS A 227 0.48 11.40 24.46
CA HIS A 227 -0.24 10.17 24.79
C HIS A 227 -1.73 10.42 25.05
N GLU A 228 -2.03 11.36 25.94
CA GLU A 228 -3.40 11.71 26.30
C GLU A 228 -4.17 12.22 25.09
N GLU A 229 -3.55 13.09 24.27
CA GLU A 229 -4.16 13.61 23.05
C GLU A 229 -4.45 12.49 22.03
N LEU A 230 -3.53 11.54 21.85
CA LEU A 230 -3.74 10.41 20.96
C LEU A 230 -4.89 9.51 21.43
N VAL A 231 -4.91 9.15 22.72
CA VAL A 231 -5.96 8.32 23.30
C VAL A 231 -7.31 9.00 23.17
N LYS A 232 -7.38 10.30 23.48
CA LYS A 232 -8.59 11.12 23.32
C LYS A 232 -9.08 11.14 21.88
N TYR A 233 -8.18 11.32 20.92
CA TYR A 233 -8.52 11.29 19.50
C TYR A 233 -9.06 9.92 19.07
N LEU A 234 -8.33 8.84 19.35
CA LEU A 234 -8.73 7.48 18.95
C LEU A 234 -10.04 7.00 19.59
N LYS A 235 -10.33 7.42 20.83
CA LYS A 235 -11.61 7.12 21.51
C LYS A 235 -12.77 8.00 21.01
N GLY A 236 -12.48 9.17 20.45
CA GLY A 236 -13.47 10.13 19.98
C GLY A 236 -13.91 9.94 18.53
N GLU A 237 -13.16 9.19 17.74
CA GLU A 237 -13.38 8.98 16.31
C GLU A 237 -13.81 7.54 15.98
N GLU A 238 -14.60 7.37 14.92
CA GLU A 238 -14.94 6.05 14.37
C GLU A 238 -13.75 5.47 13.57
N VAL A 239 -12.74 4.99 14.28
CA VAL A 239 -11.54 4.39 13.66
C VAL A 239 -11.83 2.95 13.23
N ASN A 240 -11.90 2.64 11.94
CA ASN A 240 -12.02 1.24 11.48
C ASN A 240 -10.69 0.49 11.70
N GLN A 241 -9.62 0.99 11.10
CA GLN A 241 -8.24 0.59 11.37
C GLN A 241 -7.33 1.81 11.30
N ALA A 242 -6.32 1.83 12.15
CA ALA A 242 -5.30 2.87 12.19
C ALA A 242 -3.88 2.32 12.11
N LEU A 243 -3.06 3.01 11.32
CA LEU A 243 -1.63 2.79 11.23
C LEU A 243 -0.90 3.96 11.89
N ILE A 244 -0.17 3.69 12.98
CA ILE A 244 0.47 4.68 13.85
C ILE A 244 1.97 4.66 13.62
N PHE A 245 2.54 5.72 13.04
CA PHE A 245 3.95 5.77 12.68
C PHE A 245 4.83 6.45 13.73
N CYS A 246 5.94 5.78 14.07
CA CYS A 246 7.04 6.33 14.85
C CYS A 246 8.34 6.37 14.03
N ASN A 247 9.25 7.28 14.36
CA ASN A 247 10.50 7.48 13.59
C ASN A 247 11.60 6.46 13.93
N ALA A 248 11.47 5.70 15.02
CA ALA A 248 12.51 4.78 15.50
C ALA A 248 11.92 3.52 16.17
N ARG A 249 12.68 2.42 16.15
CA ARG A 249 12.26 1.11 16.69
C ARG A 249 11.90 1.18 18.18
N HIS A 250 12.79 1.76 18.98
CA HIS A 250 12.57 1.92 20.43
C HIS A 250 11.34 2.79 20.76
N MET A 251 10.96 3.72 19.88
CA MET A 251 9.75 4.53 20.02
C MET A 251 8.49 3.72 19.74
N VAL A 252 8.54 2.81 18.76
CA VAL A 252 7.47 1.84 18.49
C VAL A 252 7.23 0.97 19.72
N ASP A 253 8.28 0.37 20.30
CA ASP A 253 8.17 -0.48 21.50
C ASP A 253 7.63 0.29 22.72
N SER A 254 8.09 1.53 22.90
CA SER A 254 7.69 2.37 24.02
C SER A 254 6.23 2.83 23.88
N LEU A 255 5.81 3.23 22.69
CA LEU A 255 4.43 3.61 22.42
C LEU A 255 3.48 2.40 22.54
N PHE A 256 3.91 1.22 22.09
CA PHE A 256 3.12 -0.01 22.25
C PHE A 256 2.88 -0.33 23.72
N ARG A 257 3.92 -0.29 24.55
CA ARG A 257 3.81 -0.51 26.01
C ARG A 257 2.89 0.50 26.69
N LEU A 258 2.81 1.71 26.14
CA LEU A 258 1.98 2.77 26.66
C LEU A 258 0.51 2.57 26.25
N LEU A 259 0.23 2.44 24.95
CA LEU A 259 -1.12 2.34 24.40
C LEU A 259 -1.83 1.01 24.66
N ARG A 260 -1.10 -0.10 24.90
CA ARG A 260 -1.72 -1.39 25.26
C ARG A 260 -2.50 -1.36 26.58
N LYS A 261 -2.35 -0.29 27.38
CA LYS A 261 -3.15 -0.04 28.59
C LYS A 261 -4.54 0.50 28.25
N ASP A 262 -4.67 1.15 27.10
CA ASP A 262 -5.89 1.82 26.64
C ASP A 262 -6.65 1.01 25.57
N PHE A 263 -5.94 0.19 24.81
CA PHE A 263 -6.48 -0.57 23.68
C PHE A 263 -6.03 -2.04 23.72
N HIS A 264 -6.95 -2.98 23.48
CA HIS A 264 -6.67 -4.42 23.49
C HIS A 264 -6.35 -4.99 22.10
N ASP A 265 -6.82 -4.35 21.05
CA ASP A 265 -6.70 -4.72 19.62
C ASP A 265 -5.52 -3.99 18.95
N ILE A 266 -4.40 -3.90 19.66
CA ILE A 266 -3.19 -3.20 19.24
C ILE A 266 -2.01 -4.15 19.09
N GLU A 267 -1.20 -3.94 18.06
CA GLU A 267 0.08 -4.62 17.82
C GLU A 267 1.12 -3.62 17.34
N TYR A 268 2.38 -4.06 17.24
CA TYR A 268 3.48 -3.22 16.79
C TYR A 268 4.43 -3.95 15.84
N MET A 269 5.07 -3.21 14.92
CA MET A 269 5.95 -3.78 13.92
C MET A 269 7.12 -2.86 13.56
N HIS A 270 8.33 -3.40 13.64
CA HIS A 270 9.55 -2.73 13.20
C HIS A 270 10.56 -3.76 12.67
N ALA A 271 11.62 -3.30 11.99
CA ALA A 271 12.63 -4.18 11.36
C ALA A 271 13.44 -5.06 12.33
N GLY A 272 13.38 -4.82 13.65
CA GLY A 272 13.99 -5.71 14.66
C GLY A 272 13.14 -6.93 15.07
N LEU A 273 11.90 -7.06 14.60
CA LEU A 273 11.08 -8.25 14.89
C LEU A 273 11.44 -9.39 13.95
N ALA A 274 11.35 -10.62 14.45
CA ALA A 274 11.48 -11.82 13.63
C ALA A 274 10.43 -11.85 12.49
N GLN A 275 10.81 -12.41 11.33
CA GLN A 275 10.01 -12.32 10.10
C GLN A 275 8.68 -13.07 10.20
N ASP A 276 8.66 -14.19 10.90
CA ASP A 276 7.46 -14.98 11.22
C ASP A 276 6.45 -14.14 12.01
N LYS A 277 6.91 -13.40 13.03
CA LYS A 277 6.09 -12.49 13.83
C LYS A 277 5.55 -11.35 12.97
N ARG A 278 6.39 -10.73 12.14
CA ARG A 278 5.97 -9.66 11.21
C ARG A 278 4.89 -10.16 10.25
N SER A 279 5.09 -11.33 9.64
CA SER A 279 4.14 -11.96 8.72
C SER A 279 2.80 -12.27 9.40
N SER A 280 2.84 -12.76 10.64
CA SER A 280 1.64 -13.02 11.45
C SER A 280 0.86 -11.74 11.76
N ILE A 281 1.56 -10.66 12.15
CA ILE A 281 0.95 -9.34 12.42
C ILE A 281 0.31 -8.78 11.15
N ILE A 282 1.02 -8.80 10.02
CA ILE A 282 0.51 -8.33 8.72
C ILE A 282 -0.77 -9.08 8.35
N ARG A 283 -0.74 -10.42 8.44
CA ARG A 283 -1.93 -11.25 8.15
C ARG A 283 -3.10 -10.90 9.05
N ARG A 284 -2.88 -10.77 10.36
CA ARG A 284 -3.91 -10.40 11.33
C ARG A 284 -4.47 -9.01 11.07
N PHE A 285 -3.62 -8.04 10.74
CA PHE A 285 -4.01 -6.68 10.40
C PHE A 285 -4.83 -6.63 9.11
N ARG A 286 -4.44 -7.34 8.04
CA ARG A 286 -5.24 -7.44 6.81
C ARG A 286 -6.60 -8.08 7.04
N SER A 287 -6.67 -9.07 7.92
CA SER A 287 -7.95 -9.70 8.34
C SER A 287 -8.76 -8.89 9.37
N GLN A 288 -8.39 -7.63 9.64
CA GLN A 288 -9.04 -6.72 10.61
C GLN A 288 -9.08 -7.25 12.06
N LYS A 289 -8.25 -8.24 12.41
CA LYS A 289 -8.10 -8.75 13.78
C LYS A 289 -7.24 -7.86 14.67
N ILE A 290 -6.58 -6.86 14.08
CA ILE A 290 -5.81 -5.83 14.77
C ILE A 290 -6.36 -4.50 14.26
N ARG A 291 -6.81 -3.65 15.17
CA ARG A 291 -7.37 -2.35 14.86
C ARG A 291 -6.31 -1.27 14.80
N TYR A 292 -5.35 -1.31 15.73
CA TYR A 292 -4.26 -0.33 15.83
C TYR A 292 -2.93 -1.02 15.58
N LEU A 293 -2.21 -0.60 14.54
CA LEU A 293 -0.86 -1.10 14.27
C LEU A 293 0.15 0.04 14.43
N ILE A 294 1.08 -0.10 15.35
CA ILE A 294 2.20 0.85 15.50
C ILE A 294 3.36 0.38 14.63
N ALA A 295 3.91 1.23 13.77
CA ALA A 295 4.98 0.84 12.86
C ALA A 295 6.09 1.89 12.73
N SER A 296 7.30 1.42 12.45
CA SER A 296 8.36 2.27 11.88
C SER A 296 8.20 2.39 10.37
N ASP A 297 8.71 3.45 9.75
CA ASP A 297 8.64 3.65 8.28
C ASP A 297 9.06 2.42 7.48
N VAL A 298 10.20 1.83 7.83
CA VAL A 298 10.76 0.66 7.13
C VAL A 298 9.81 -0.54 7.18
N ALA A 299 9.08 -0.71 8.29
CA ALA A 299 8.16 -1.83 8.44
C ALA A 299 6.78 -1.58 7.82
N GLY A 300 6.36 -0.33 7.65
CA GLY A 300 5.08 0.03 7.02
C GLY A 300 5.14 0.16 5.49
N ARG A 301 6.33 0.15 4.89
CA ARG A 301 6.54 0.23 3.43
C ARG A 301 6.17 -1.09 2.75
N GLY A 302 5.76 -1.00 1.47
CA GLY A 302 5.41 -2.18 0.69
C GLY A 302 4.23 -3.00 1.23
N LEU A 303 3.44 -2.45 2.16
CA LEU A 303 2.27 -3.12 2.72
C LEU A 303 0.96 -2.55 2.15
N ASP A 304 0.15 -3.43 1.58
CA ASP A 304 -1.25 -3.23 1.23
C ASP A 304 -2.13 -3.13 2.48
N PHE A 305 -2.63 -1.90 2.69
CA PHE A 305 -3.45 -1.49 3.81
C PHE A 305 -4.79 -0.92 3.33
N SER A 306 -5.43 -1.60 2.39
CA SER A 306 -6.70 -1.21 1.74
C SER A 306 -7.86 -0.86 2.70
N HIS A 307 -7.81 -1.32 3.95
CA HIS A 307 -8.82 -1.06 4.99
C HIS A 307 -8.43 0.03 6.00
N VAL A 308 -7.25 0.64 5.87
CA VAL A 308 -6.82 1.69 6.80
C VAL A 308 -7.60 2.98 6.57
N SER A 309 -8.42 3.30 7.57
CA SER A 309 -9.19 4.54 7.64
C SER A 309 -8.36 5.73 8.13
N HIS A 310 -7.40 5.47 9.03
CA HIS A 310 -6.63 6.49 9.72
C HIS A 310 -5.14 6.22 9.65
N VAL A 311 -4.36 7.21 9.22
CA VAL A 311 -2.91 7.22 9.43
C VAL A 311 -2.60 8.22 10.53
N ILE A 312 -1.90 7.76 11.56
CA ILE A 312 -1.50 8.58 12.69
C ILE A 312 0.01 8.77 12.64
N ASN A 313 0.48 10.01 12.54
CA ASN A 313 1.89 10.34 12.75
C ASN A 313 2.10 10.68 14.22
N TRP A 314 2.53 9.69 15.01
CA TRP A 314 2.94 9.92 16.40
C TRP A 314 4.16 10.84 16.45
N ASP A 315 5.13 10.55 15.60
CA ASP A 315 6.26 11.42 15.31
C ASP A 315 6.08 12.10 13.95
N MET A 316 6.40 13.39 13.87
CA MET A 316 6.47 14.10 12.60
C MET A 316 7.48 13.38 11.68
N PRO A 317 7.11 13.10 10.41
CA PRO A 317 8.05 12.58 9.41
C PRO A 317 9.27 13.48 9.26
N ARG A 318 10.40 12.93 8.80
CA ARG A 318 11.69 13.64 8.66
C ARG A 318 11.72 14.62 7.50
N ASP A 319 10.92 14.35 6.49
CA ASP A 319 10.76 15.17 5.31
C ASP A 319 9.33 15.05 4.80
N GLY A 320 9.05 15.81 3.76
CA GLY A 320 7.74 15.79 3.16
C GLY A 320 7.44 14.50 2.39
N GLU A 321 8.41 13.91 1.72
CA GLU A 321 8.17 12.73 0.90
C GLU A 321 7.70 11.57 1.78
N GLN A 322 8.36 11.38 2.92
CA GLN A 322 7.96 10.46 3.97
C GLN A 322 6.55 10.78 4.50
N TYR A 323 6.19 12.06 4.65
CA TYR A 323 4.83 12.45 5.03
C TYR A 323 3.78 11.99 4.00
N THR A 324 4.04 12.19 2.70
CA THR A 324 3.16 11.70 1.63
C THR A 324 3.07 10.17 1.66
N HIS A 325 4.19 9.47 1.80
CA HIS A 325 4.22 8.00 1.82
C HIS A 325 3.47 7.38 2.99
N ARG A 326 3.54 8.00 4.17
CA ARG A 326 2.75 7.57 5.34
C ARG A 326 1.27 7.82 5.13
N THR A 327 0.92 9.07 4.78
CA THR A 327 -0.49 9.47 4.70
C THR A 327 -1.22 8.75 3.56
N GLY A 328 -0.56 8.47 2.43
CA GLY A 328 -1.07 7.64 1.33
C GLY A 328 -1.33 6.15 1.67
N ARG A 329 -1.15 5.74 2.94
CA ARG A 329 -1.64 4.43 3.43
C ARG A 329 -3.12 4.45 3.81
N ALA A 330 -3.74 5.63 3.95
CA ALA A 330 -5.18 5.79 4.08
C ALA A 330 -5.82 6.23 2.75
N GLY A 331 -7.15 6.11 2.65
CA GLY A 331 -7.92 6.70 1.54
C GLY A 331 -7.74 6.01 0.18
N ARG A 332 -7.42 4.71 0.17
CA ARG A 332 -7.26 3.89 -1.04
C ARG A 332 -8.62 3.46 -1.62
N MET A 333 -8.64 3.14 -2.91
CA MET A 333 -9.83 2.64 -3.63
C MET A 333 -11.05 3.58 -3.57
N GLY A 334 -10.82 4.89 -3.71
CA GLY A 334 -11.88 5.90 -3.73
C GLY A 334 -12.52 6.23 -2.37
N ARG A 335 -12.03 5.64 -1.26
CA ARG A 335 -12.52 5.93 0.09
C ARG A 335 -11.88 7.20 0.65
N LYS A 336 -12.60 7.92 1.51
CA LYS A 336 -12.02 9.01 2.31
C LYS A 336 -11.11 8.45 3.40
N GLY A 337 -9.94 9.04 3.58
CA GLY A 337 -8.97 8.71 4.62
C GLY A 337 -8.68 9.89 5.53
N ILE A 338 -8.20 9.63 6.74
CA ILE A 338 -7.80 10.67 7.69
C ILE A 338 -6.33 10.52 8.03
N ALA A 339 -5.58 11.61 7.98
CA ALA A 339 -4.21 11.71 8.44
C ALA A 339 -4.14 12.61 9.67
N PHE A 340 -3.91 12.04 10.85
CA PHE A 340 -3.75 12.80 12.09
C PHE A 340 -2.28 12.88 12.50
N THR A 341 -1.75 14.08 12.73
CA THR A 341 -0.33 14.29 13.04
C THR A 341 -0.15 15.04 14.36
N LEU A 342 0.63 14.45 15.28
CA LEU A 342 1.00 15.05 16.56
C LEU A 342 2.29 15.86 16.41
N VAL A 343 2.20 17.16 16.62
CA VAL A 343 3.25 18.14 16.32
C VAL A 343 3.77 18.74 17.62
N ALA A 344 5.09 18.71 17.83
CA ALA A 344 5.75 19.44 18.91
C ALA A 344 6.46 20.70 18.38
N LYS A 345 6.92 21.57 19.30
CA LYS A 345 7.59 22.85 18.95
C LYS A 345 8.74 22.68 17.95
N LYS A 346 9.54 21.63 18.10
CA LYS A 346 10.68 21.32 17.22
C LYS A 346 10.26 20.98 15.78
N ASP A 347 9.02 20.54 15.58
CA ASP A 347 8.52 20.04 14.29
C ASP A 347 7.94 21.17 13.42
N LEU A 348 7.70 22.37 13.97
CA LEU A 348 6.98 23.46 13.31
C LEU A 348 7.65 23.95 12.02
N SER A 349 8.98 24.05 11.99
CA SER A 349 9.72 24.49 10.81
C SER A 349 9.53 23.51 9.64
N LEU A 350 9.66 22.21 9.93
CA LEU A 350 9.45 21.17 8.93
C LEU A 350 7.97 21.11 8.49
N LEU A 351 7.03 21.17 9.44
CA LEU A 351 5.61 21.17 9.15
C LEU A 351 5.21 22.31 8.21
N SER A 352 5.71 23.53 8.43
CA SER A 352 5.43 24.67 7.55
C SER A 352 5.88 24.40 6.11
N LYS A 353 7.07 23.82 5.93
CA LYS A 353 7.58 23.39 4.60
C LYS A 353 6.69 22.31 3.99
N VAL A 354 6.25 21.32 4.78
CA VAL A 354 5.39 20.23 4.31
C VAL A 354 4.03 20.76 3.86
N ILE A 355 3.38 21.60 4.67
CA ILE A 355 2.09 22.22 4.36
C ILE A 355 2.18 23.03 3.07
N SER A 356 3.21 23.88 2.95
CA SER A 356 3.39 24.76 1.79
C SER A 356 3.69 23.98 0.51
N SER A 357 4.67 23.06 0.55
CA SER A 357 5.07 22.28 -0.62
C SER A 357 3.99 21.33 -1.13
N ARG A 358 3.13 20.83 -0.24
CA ARG A 358 2.02 19.92 -0.58
C ARG A 358 0.67 20.60 -0.60
N LYS A 359 0.61 21.94 -0.55
CA LYS A 359 -0.64 22.73 -0.51
C LYS A 359 -1.73 22.10 0.40
N ILE A 360 -1.31 21.57 1.55
CA ILE A 360 -2.22 20.92 2.48
C ILE A 360 -3.10 21.99 3.10
N SER A 361 -4.39 21.74 3.23
CA SER A 361 -5.30 22.57 4.03
C SER A 361 -5.34 22.02 5.46
N PRO A 362 -4.55 22.55 6.41
CA PRO A 362 -4.43 21.95 7.73
C PRO A 362 -5.69 22.16 8.59
N CYS A 363 -6.22 21.09 9.15
CA CYS A 363 -7.28 21.14 10.16
C CYS A 363 -6.65 21.02 11.56
N TRP A 364 -6.67 22.09 12.35
CA TRP A 364 -6.09 22.09 13.69
C TRP A 364 -7.07 21.60 14.75
N ILE A 365 -6.67 20.59 15.53
CA ILE A 365 -7.28 20.19 16.78
C ILE A 365 -6.58 20.98 17.89
N GLY A 366 -7.30 21.86 18.59
CA GLY A 366 -6.71 22.73 19.61
C GLY A 366 -6.02 23.97 19.03
N LYS A 367 -4.97 24.49 19.69
CA LYS A 367 -4.33 25.76 19.29
C LYS A 367 -3.60 25.60 17.95
N ASN A 368 -3.83 26.53 17.01
CA ASN A 368 -3.00 26.66 15.81
C ASN A 368 -1.70 27.42 16.17
N PRO A 369 -0.51 26.80 16.07
CA PRO A 369 0.76 27.44 16.41
C PRO A 369 1.22 28.50 15.39
N PHE A 370 0.62 28.55 14.19
CA PHE A 370 0.96 29.51 13.14
C PHE A 370 0.02 30.72 13.09
N ASN A 371 -1.04 30.73 13.90
CA ASN A 371 -1.98 31.84 13.93
C ASN A 371 -2.58 31.95 15.34
N GLU A 372 -2.14 32.92 16.15
CA GLU A 372 -2.54 33.03 17.56
C GLU A 372 -4.00 33.47 17.76
N GLU A 373 -4.63 34.08 16.75
CA GLU A 373 -6.01 34.60 16.83
C GLU A 373 -7.09 33.63 16.29
N ALA A 374 -6.72 32.56 15.59
CA ALA A 374 -7.69 31.61 15.05
C ALA A 374 -8.09 30.59 16.12
N ARG A 375 -9.14 30.89 16.90
CA ARG A 375 -9.86 29.84 17.65
C ARG A 375 -10.25 28.73 16.67
N SER A 376 -9.62 27.57 16.84
CA SER A 376 -9.90 26.36 16.07
C SER A 376 -11.36 25.96 16.20
N ARG A 377 -11.90 25.38 15.13
CA ARG A 377 -13.22 24.74 15.18
C ARG A 377 -13.14 23.58 16.17
N GLN A 378 -13.72 23.74 17.37
CA GLN A 378 -14.11 22.63 18.22
C GLN A 378 -15.31 21.92 17.56
N ARG A 379 -15.04 21.05 16.59
CA ARG A 379 -16.01 20.02 16.21
C ARG A 379 -15.29 18.69 16.21
N ILE A 380 -15.43 17.97 17.32
CA ILE A 380 -15.54 16.51 17.27
C ILE A 380 -16.81 16.26 16.42
N PRO A 381 -16.76 15.52 15.31
CA PRO A 381 -17.94 15.28 14.49
C PRO A 381 -18.96 14.47 15.30
N ARG A 382 -20.00 15.13 15.83
CA ARG A 382 -21.19 14.42 16.32
C ARG A 382 -21.96 13.92 15.09
N LYS A 383 -22.10 12.61 14.93
CA LYS A 383 -23.27 12.06 14.21
C LYS A 383 -24.48 12.07 15.13
N LYS A 384 -25.59 12.56 14.60
CA LYS A 384 -26.92 12.48 15.19
C LYS A 384 -27.21 11.03 15.53
N ILE A 385 -27.52 10.77 16.80
CA ILE A 385 -28.26 9.57 17.17
C ILE A 385 -29.63 9.72 16.50
N ASN A 386 -29.89 8.95 15.44
CA ASN A 386 -31.25 8.76 14.96
C ASN A 386 -31.95 7.90 16.02
N THR A 387 -32.56 8.55 17.01
CA THR A 387 -33.66 7.93 17.72
C THR A 387 -34.77 7.72 16.70
N PRO A 388 -35.37 6.51 16.59
CA PRO A 388 -36.59 6.34 15.82
C PRO A 388 -37.63 7.29 16.42
N SER A 389 -38.21 8.16 15.58
CA SER A 389 -39.40 8.90 15.98
C SER A 389 -40.50 7.88 16.29
N PRO A 390 -41.32 8.08 17.34
CA PRO A 390 -42.44 7.19 17.61
C PRO A 390 -43.37 7.21 16.39
N ALA A 391 -43.79 6.03 15.94
CA ALA A 391 -44.72 5.89 14.83
C ALA A 391 -46.00 6.73 15.07
N PRO A 392 -46.56 7.38 14.03
CA PRO A 392 -47.84 8.07 14.17
C PRO A 392 -48.91 7.06 14.58
N LEU A 393 -49.69 7.42 15.60
CA LEU A 393 -50.91 6.71 15.99
C LEU A 393 -51.80 6.57 14.74
N GLN A 394 -51.98 5.34 14.26
CA GLN A 394 -53.03 5.04 13.31
C GLN A 394 -54.38 5.24 13.99
N ASP A 395 -55.20 6.09 13.39
CA ASP A 395 -56.61 6.27 13.73
C ASP A 395 -57.33 4.92 13.83
N ARG A 396 -57.75 4.59 15.05
CA ARG A 396 -58.76 3.56 15.27
C ARG A 396 -60.05 4.05 14.64
N LYS A 397 -60.40 3.48 13.48
CA LYS A 397 -61.75 3.56 12.92
C LYS A 397 -62.75 3.11 13.98
N ILE A 398 -63.62 4.04 14.34
CA ILE A 398 -64.86 3.80 15.09
C ILE A 398 -65.80 3.02 14.15
N PRO A 399 -66.43 1.91 14.58
CA PRO A 399 -67.44 1.26 13.76
C PRO A 399 -68.72 2.09 13.77
N GLU A 400 -69.19 2.46 12.59
CA GLU A 400 -70.51 3.04 12.38
C GLU A 400 -71.60 2.01 12.76
N LYS A 401 -72.56 2.50 13.53
CA LYS A 401 -73.80 1.79 13.85
C LYS A 401 -74.69 1.77 12.60
N GLU A 402 -75.00 0.59 12.10
CA GLU A 402 -76.22 0.38 11.31
C GLU A 402 -77.35 0.01 12.27
N SER A 403 -78.30 0.93 12.40
CA SER A 403 -79.67 0.72 12.87
C SER A 403 -80.54 0.74 11.61
N GLU A 404 -81.21 -0.34 11.22
CA GLU A 404 -82.61 -0.71 11.46
C GLU A 404 -82.89 -1.75 10.33
N GLY A 405 -83.68 -2.82 10.40
CA GLY A 405 -84.81 -3.25 11.21
C GLY A 405 -85.68 -4.14 10.30
N GLN A 406 -86.50 -5.00 10.91
CA GLN A 406 -87.64 -5.74 10.34
C GLN A 406 -87.36 -7.03 9.56
N GLY A 407 -87.98 -8.12 10.03
CA GLY A 407 -88.03 -9.46 9.42
C GLY A 407 -88.13 -10.55 10.48
#